data_AF-A0A0W1A0I0-F1
#
_entry.id   AF-A0A0W1A0I0-F1
#
_cell.length_a   1.000
_cell.length_b   1.000
_cell.length_c   1.000
_cell.angle_alpha   90.00
_cell.angle_beta   90.00
_cell.angle_gamma   90.00
#
_symmetry.space_group_name_H-M   'P 1'
#
loop_
_entity.id
_entity.type
_entity.pdbx_description
1 polymer ?
#
loop_
_entity_poly.entity_id
_entity_poly.type
_entity_poly.pdbx_seq_one_letter_code
_entity_poly.pdbx_strand_id
1 'polypeptide(L)'
;MKENHTMKFKGKTDWDKVKSLTEEDIERAASSDPDAPLLTKEELTGFKRANPDIEFDVKFIRNRQEMTQEEFSSSYGINKRTLQGWEQRAKKPSATEVTFLKVIDKYPEEVRRMVRDAQGLRVRSARTGRDHRTEKFKTMSSCLEPVSGPKQAKSKASKISKDV
;
A
#
# COMPACT_ATOMS: atom_id res chain seq x y z
N MET A 1 -34.08 2.64 6.15
CA MET A 1 -32.83 3.43 6.18
C MET A 1 -32.64 3.87 7.62
N LYS A 2 -31.55 3.50 8.30
CA LYS A 2 -31.35 3.85 9.71
C LYS A 2 -30.63 5.18 9.77
N GLU A 3 -31.28 6.19 10.32
CA GLU A 3 -30.70 7.51 10.54
C GLU A 3 -29.57 7.41 11.57
N ASN A 4 -28.40 7.92 11.20
CA ASN A 4 -27.21 7.90 12.04
C ASN A 4 -27.39 8.92 13.17
N HIS A 5 -27.80 8.43 14.34
CA HIS A 5 -27.94 9.24 15.55
C HIS A 5 -26.56 9.71 16.03
N THR A 6 -26.21 10.96 15.74
CA THR A 6 -25.02 11.62 16.30
C THR A 6 -25.27 11.96 17.76
N MET A 7 -24.80 11.11 18.69
CA MET A 7 -24.78 11.44 20.12
C MET A 7 -23.88 12.65 20.34
N LYS A 8 -24.46 13.83 20.57
CA LYS A 8 -23.74 15.04 20.99
C LYS A 8 -23.35 14.88 22.47
N PHE A 9 -22.12 14.47 22.74
CA PHE A 9 -21.55 14.54 24.09
C PHE A 9 -21.37 16.02 24.48
N LYS A 10 -22.19 16.51 25.41
CA LYS A 10 -22.02 17.84 26.00
C LYS A 10 -20.99 17.72 27.13
N GLY A 11 -19.73 18.00 26.81
CA GLY A 11 -18.66 18.07 27.81
C GLY A 11 -18.92 19.17 28.84
N LYS A 12 -18.21 19.12 29.97
CA LYS A 12 -18.30 20.13 31.07
C LYS A 12 -17.75 21.52 30.67
N THR A 13 -17.24 21.66 29.45
CA THR A 13 -16.65 22.88 28.93
C THR A 13 -17.74 23.83 28.44
N ASP A 14 -17.74 25.06 28.98
CA ASP A 14 -18.59 26.15 28.51
C ASP A 14 -18.02 26.74 27.21
N TRP A 15 -18.47 26.22 26.07
CA TRP A 15 -18.00 26.61 24.74
C TRP A 15 -18.45 28.01 24.32
N ASP A 16 -19.53 28.53 24.89
CA ASP A 16 -20.05 29.86 24.55
C ASP A 16 -19.16 30.92 25.20
N LYS A 17 -18.74 30.70 26.45
CA LYS A 17 -17.70 31.51 27.11
C LYS A 17 -16.37 31.50 26.35
N VAL A 18 -15.94 30.33 25.86
CA VAL A 18 -14.69 30.21 25.10
C VAL A 18 -14.73 30.99 23.79
N LYS A 19 -15.88 30.99 23.09
CA LYS A 19 -16.05 31.73 21.83
C LYS A 19 -16.16 33.24 22.00
N SER A 20 -16.54 33.71 23.18
CA SER A 20 -16.65 35.14 23.50
C SER A 20 -15.35 35.76 24.04
N LEU A 21 -14.32 34.96 24.31
CA LEU A 21 -13.02 35.48 24.76
C LEU A 21 -12.37 36.31 23.65
N THR A 22 -11.86 37.48 24.00
CA THR A 22 -11.06 38.28 23.07
C THR A 22 -9.64 37.71 23.00
N GLU A 23 -8.92 38.04 21.92
CA GLU A 23 -7.52 37.63 21.75
C GLU A 23 -6.64 38.09 22.92
N GLU A 24 -6.93 39.27 23.50
CA GLU A 24 -6.19 39.80 24.65
C GLU A 24 -6.41 38.99 25.94
N ASP A 25 -7.63 38.48 26.14
CA ASP A 25 -7.93 37.62 27.28
C ASP A 25 -7.27 36.24 27.13
N ILE A 26 -7.18 35.73 25.90
CA ILE A 26 -6.48 34.48 25.57
C ILE A 26 -4.98 34.63 25.85
N GLU A 27 -4.36 35.71 25.38
CA GLU A 27 -2.92 35.94 25.55
C GLU A 27 -2.55 36.17 27.02
N ARG A 28 -3.38 36.90 27.77
CA ARG A 28 -3.21 37.08 29.21
C ARG A 28 -3.33 35.76 29.96
N ALA A 29 -4.32 34.94 29.63
CA ALA A 29 -4.50 33.63 30.25
C ALA A 29 -3.32 32.69 29.93
N ALA A 30 -2.85 32.67 28.69
CA ALA A 30 -1.70 31.88 28.26
C ALA A 30 -0.40 32.33 28.95
N SER A 31 -0.17 33.65 29.07
CA SER A 31 1.04 34.18 29.72
C SER A 31 1.03 34.06 31.25
N SER A 32 -0.14 33.96 31.87
CA SER A 32 -0.27 33.88 33.33
C SER A 32 -0.27 32.44 33.85
N ASP A 33 -0.33 31.44 32.96
CA ASP A 33 -0.35 30.02 33.33
C ASP A 33 1.06 29.52 33.67
N PRO A 34 1.36 29.22 34.95
CA PRO A 34 2.68 28.76 35.37
C PRO A 34 2.99 27.32 34.89
N ASP A 35 1.98 26.52 34.56
CA ASP A 35 2.15 25.14 34.08
C ASP A 35 2.31 25.05 32.55
N ALA A 36 2.12 26.18 31.83
CA ALA A 36 2.24 26.27 30.36
C ALA A 36 3.26 27.35 29.92
N PRO A 37 4.54 27.24 30.30
CA PRO A 37 5.55 28.24 29.95
C PRO A 37 5.73 28.37 28.44
N LEU A 38 5.76 29.62 27.94
CA LEU A 38 6.09 29.91 26.55
C LEU A 38 7.57 29.63 26.31
N LEU A 39 7.86 28.67 25.43
CA LEU A 39 9.23 28.31 25.05
C LEU A 39 9.88 29.41 24.20
N THR A 40 11.14 29.70 24.47
CA THR A 40 11.94 30.61 23.65
C THR A 40 12.26 30.00 22.28
N LYS A 41 12.52 30.86 21.28
CA LYS A 41 12.91 30.39 19.93
C LYS A 41 14.15 29.50 19.95
N GLU A 42 15.07 29.74 20.86
CA GLU A 42 16.30 28.96 21.02
C GLU A 42 15.99 27.56 21.57
N GLU A 43 15.13 27.44 22.58
CA GLU A 43 14.67 26.16 23.11
C GLU A 43 13.90 25.36 22.06
N LEU A 44 13.09 26.03 21.23
CA LEU A 44 12.36 25.41 20.13
C LEU A 44 13.28 24.74 19.10
N THR A 45 14.51 25.24 18.90
CA THR A 45 15.48 24.61 17.98
C THR A 45 16.01 23.26 18.47
N GLY A 46 15.96 23.01 19.78
CA GLY A 46 16.42 21.75 20.38
C GLY A 46 15.41 20.60 20.30
N PHE A 47 14.17 20.88 19.93
CA PHE A 47 13.14 19.85 19.83
C PHE A 47 13.41 18.94 18.64
N LYS A 48 13.71 17.68 18.96
CA LYS A 48 13.74 16.63 17.94
C LYS A 48 12.32 16.43 17.43
N ARG A 49 12.16 16.39 16.11
CA ARG A 49 10.91 15.91 15.51
C ARG A 49 10.62 14.54 16.12
N ALA A 50 9.41 14.36 16.66
CA ALA A 50 9.00 13.09 17.27
C ALA A 50 9.12 11.89 16.32
N ASN A 51 9.27 12.14 15.01
CA ASN A 51 9.60 11.13 14.02
C ASN A 51 10.69 11.67 13.06
N PRO A 52 11.98 11.50 13.37
CA PRO A 52 13.06 11.89 12.47
C PRO A 52 13.18 10.95 11.27
N ASP A 53 12.72 9.70 11.40
CA ASP A 53 12.84 8.62 10.40
C ASP A 53 11.68 8.57 9.37
N ILE A 54 10.89 9.63 9.21
CA ILE A 54 9.87 9.66 8.14
C ILE A 54 10.58 9.91 6.82
N GLU A 55 11.28 8.90 6.32
CA GLU A 55 11.81 8.95 4.96
C GLU A 55 10.66 8.84 3.94
N PHE A 56 9.47 8.34 4.35
CA PHE A 56 8.37 8.08 3.44
C PHE A 56 7.01 7.80 4.14
N ASP A 57 6.05 8.74 4.14
CA ASP A 57 4.68 8.53 4.67
C ASP A 57 3.71 8.09 3.55
N VAL A 58 3.33 6.82 3.56
CA VAL A 58 2.38 6.25 2.57
C VAL A 58 1.01 6.91 2.66
N LYS A 59 0.57 7.29 3.87
CA LYS A 59 -0.74 7.93 4.09
C LYS A 59 -0.80 9.30 3.41
N PHE A 60 0.32 10.02 3.43
CA PHE A 60 0.45 11.32 2.78
C PHE A 60 0.26 11.21 1.25
N ILE A 61 0.88 10.21 0.62
CA ILE A 61 0.78 9.97 -0.83
C ILE A 61 -0.66 9.66 -1.23
N ARG A 62 -1.33 8.79 -0.46
CA ARG A 62 -2.74 8.48 -0.69
C ARG A 62 -3.62 9.72 -0.52
N ASN A 63 -3.43 10.48 0.55
CA ASN A 63 -4.22 11.67 0.83
C ASN A 63 -4.06 12.75 -0.24
N ARG A 64 -2.85 12.92 -0.81
CA ARG A 64 -2.61 13.88 -1.90
C ARG A 64 -3.37 13.54 -3.19
N GLN A 65 -3.77 12.28 -3.34
CA GLN A 65 -4.59 11.81 -4.45
C GLN A 65 -6.07 11.71 -4.09
N GLU A 66 -6.46 12.15 -2.88
CA GLU A 66 -7.86 12.18 -2.40
C GLU A 66 -8.57 10.81 -2.44
N MET A 67 -7.80 9.71 -2.35
CA MET A 67 -8.34 8.36 -2.43
C MET A 67 -8.61 7.76 -1.04
N THR A 68 -9.67 6.97 -0.94
CA THR A 68 -9.87 6.02 0.16
C THR A 68 -8.80 4.92 0.14
N GLN A 69 -8.68 4.18 1.24
CA GLN A 69 -7.72 3.08 1.34
C GLN A 69 -8.02 1.96 0.31
N GLU A 70 -9.30 1.67 0.09
CA GLU A 70 -9.80 0.73 -0.92
C GLU A 70 -9.49 1.16 -2.35
N GLU A 71 -9.71 2.43 -2.68
CA GLU A 71 -9.45 2.96 -4.03
C GLU A 71 -7.96 2.94 -4.35
N PHE A 72 -7.12 3.35 -3.39
CA PHE A 72 -5.67 3.32 -3.56
C PHE A 72 -5.17 1.87 -3.72
N SER A 73 -5.68 0.97 -2.88
CA SER A 73 -5.39 -0.47 -2.95
C SER A 73 -5.71 -1.05 -4.34
N SER A 74 -6.90 -0.78 -4.84
CA SER A 74 -7.39 -1.31 -6.12
C SER A 74 -6.64 -0.71 -7.32
N SER A 75 -6.37 0.60 -7.27
CA SER A 75 -5.74 1.34 -8.37
C SER A 75 -4.29 0.91 -8.63
N TYR A 76 -3.56 0.56 -7.56
CA TYR A 76 -2.13 0.21 -7.64
C TYR A 76 -1.83 -1.27 -7.40
N GLY A 77 -2.87 -2.09 -7.14
CA GLY A 77 -2.69 -3.52 -6.87
C GLY A 77 -1.99 -3.82 -5.55
N ILE A 78 -2.04 -2.90 -4.58
CA ILE A 78 -1.46 -3.08 -3.24
C ILE A 78 -2.55 -3.66 -2.34
N ASN A 79 -2.26 -4.74 -1.61
CA ASN A 79 -3.25 -5.32 -0.69
C ASN A 79 -3.64 -4.30 0.41
N LYS A 80 -4.95 -4.06 0.59
CA LYS A 80 -5.48 -3.13 1.61
C LYS A 80 -4.92 -3.36 3.01
N ARG A 81 -4.79 -4.63 3.44
CA ARG A 81 -4.24 -4.98 4.76
C ARG A 81 -2.76 -4.60 4.88
N THR A 82 -2.01 -4.77 3.80
CA THR A 82 -0.60 -4.36 3.73
C THR A 82 -0.47 -2.84 3.79
N LEU A 83 -1.27 -2.13 3.00
CA LEU A 83 -1.35 -0.66 3.02
C LEU A 83 -1.69 -0.14 4.43
N GLN A 84 -2.67 -0.74 5.09
CA GLN A 84 -3.03 -0.41 6.47
C GLN A 84 -1.86 -0.62 7.44
N GLY A 85 -1.12 -1.73 7.30
CA GLY A 85 0.06 -2.00 8.12
C GLY A 85 1.18 -0.97 7.94
N TRP A 86 1.35 -0.45 6.73
CA TRP A 86 2.31 0.63 6.44
C TRP A 86 1.84 1.98 7.01
N GLU A 87 0.59 2.36 6.78
CA GLU A 87 0.03 3.63 7.27
C GLU A 87 -0.04 3.68 8.80
N GLN A 88 -0.28 2.54 9.46
CA GLN A 88 -0.25 2.40 10.92
C GLN A 88 1.15 2.15 11.48
N ARG A 89 2.17 2.06 10.62
CA ARG A 89 3.56 1.78 10.99
C ARG A 89 3.77 0.44 11.73
N ALA A 90 2.81 -0.47 11.62
CA ALA A 90 2.95 -1.83 12.12
C ALA A 90 3.98 -2.63 11.30
N LYS A 91 4.23 -2.23 10.04
CA LYS A 91 5.26 -2.79 9.15
C LYS A 91 5.93 -1.69 8.34
N LYS A 92 7.21 -1.88 8.02
CA LYS A 92 7.93 -1.02 7.06
C LYS A 92 7.86 -1.63 5.66
N PRO A 93 7.62 -0.82 4.61
CA PRO A 93 7.77 -1.28 3.23
C PRO A 93 9.23 -1.64 2.94
N SER A 94 9.42 -2.67 2.13
CA SER A 94 10.72 -3.07 1.57
C SER A 94 11.26 -2.00 0.60
N ALA A 95 12.55 -2.08 0.26
CA ALA A 95 13.20 -1.12 -0.64
C ALA A 95 12.49 -1.01 -2.02
N THR A 96 12.00 -2.13 -2.55
CA THR A 96 11.25 -2.15 -3.81
C THR A 96 9.90 -1.46 -3.69
N GLU A 97 9.18 -1.69 -2.58
CA GLU A 97 7.90 -1.05 -2.30
C GLU A 97 8.06 0.46 -2.10
N VAL A 98 9.10 0.89 -1.39
CA VAL A 98 9.46 2.32 -1.26
C VAL A 98 9.73 2.92 -2.64
N THR A 99 10.50 2.25 -3.47
CA THR A 99 10.80 2.73 -4.84
C THR A 99 9.52 2.85 -5.67
N PHE A 100 8.66 1.82 -5.62
CA PHE A 100 7.38 1.84 -6.33
C PHE A 100 6.48 2.98 -5.86
N LEU A 101 6.37 3.19 -4.55
CA LEU A 101 5.57 4.28 -4.00
C LEU A 101 6.16 5.65 -4.36
N LYS A 102 7.50 5.82 -4.42
CA LYS A 102 8.14 7.05 -4.92
C LYS A 102 7.79 7.32 -6.39
N VAL A 103 7.64 6.28 -7.20
CA VAL A 103 7.19 6.42 -8.59
C VAL A 103 5.72 6.81 -8.65
N ILE A 104 4.85 6.21 -7.83
CA ILE A 104 3.43 6.61 -7.70
C ILE A 104 3.31 8.07 -7.27
N ASP A 105 4.17 8.51 -6.34
CA ASP A 105 4.20 9.89 -5.84
C ASP A 105 4.43 10.90 -6.98
N LYS A 106 5.35 10.58 -7.89
CA LYS A 106 5.73 11.45 -9.02
C LYS A 106 4.83 11.31 -10.24
N TYR A 107 4.36 10.10 -10.55
CA TYR A 107 3.66 9.77 -11.80
C TYR A 107 2.40 8.91 -11.55
N PRO A 108 1.40 9.43 -10.82
CA PRO A 108 0.27 8.62 -10.37
C PRO A 108 -0.59 8.11 -11.54
N GLU A 109 -0.82 8.93 -12.57
CA GLU A 109 -1.69 8.57 -13.70
C GLU A 109 -1.06 7.54 -14.63
N GLU A 110 0.23 7.70 -14.90
CA GLU A 110 1.00 6.78 -15.74
C GLU A 110 1.06 5.40 -15.09
N VAL A 111 1.36 5.36 -13.79
CA VAL A 111 1.40 4.10 -13.04
C VAL A 111 0.03 3.45 -12.99
N ARG A 112 -1.05 4.21 -12.71
CA ARG A 112 -2.43 3.68 -12.76
C ARG A 112 -2.75 3.05 -14.11
N ARG A 113 -2.41 3.74 -15.20
CA ARG A 113 -2.62 3.22 -16.56
C ARG A 113 -1.83 1.93 -16.78
N MET A 114 -0.54 1.91 -16.44
CA MET A 114 0.33 0.74 -16.61
C MET A 114 -0.15 -0.46 -15.78
N VAL A 115 -0.54 -0.23 -14.53
CA VAL A 115 -1.09 -1.28 -13.64
C VAL A 115 -2.38 -1.84 -14.21
N ARG A 116 -3.30 -0.99 -14.69
CA ARG A 116 -4.55 -1.41 -15.33
C ARG A 116 -4.29 -2.22 -16.59
N ASP A 117 -3.37 -1.79 -17.45
CA ASP A 117 -3.02 -2.49 -18.68
C ASP A 117 -2.42 -3.87 -18.37
N ALA A 118 -1.51 -3.95 -17.40
CA ALA A 118 -0.90 -5.18 -16.90
C ALA A 118 -1.93 -6.14 -16.27
N GLN A 119 -2.89 -5.63 -15.50
CA GLN A 119 -3.98 -6.43 -14.93
C GLN A 119 -4.97 -6.90 -16.01
N GLY A 120 -5.25 -6.06 -17.01
CA GLY A 120 -6.11 -6.39 -18.15
C GLY A 120 -5.52 -7.45 -19.10
N LEU A 121 -4.20 -7.60 -19.15
CA LEU A 121 -3.53 -8.71 -19.84
C LEU A 121 -3.88 -10.08 -19.23
N ARG A 122 -4.08 -10.16 -17.90
CA ARG A 122 -4.45 -11.42 -17.22
C ARG A 122 -5.85 -11.90 -17.63
N VAL A 123 -6.81 -10.98 -17.75
CA VAL A 123 -8.21 -11.32 -18.10
C VAL A 123 -8.35 -11.79 -19.55
N ARG A 124 -7.52 -11.28 -20.47
CA ARG A 124 -7.58 -11.64 -21.90
C ARG A 124 -7.12 -13.08 -22.18
N SER A 125 -6.13 -13.58 -21.44
CA SER A 125 -5.67 -14.97 -21.57
C SER A 125 -6.70 -16.03 -21.14
N ALA A 126 -7.67 -15.66 -20.31
CA ALA A 126 -8.69 -16.58 -19.80
C ALA A 126 -9.92 -16.72 -20.74
N ARG A 127 -10.10 -15.83 -21.72
CA ARG A 127 -11.26 -15.87 -22.63
C ARG A 127 -11.05 -16.69 -23.91
N THR A 128 -9.81 -17.05 -24.25
CA THR A 128 -9.50 -17.80 -25.49
C THR A 128 -9.51 -19.33 -25.32
N GLY A 129 -10.00 -19.86 -24.21
CA GLY A 129 -9.93 -21.29 -23.87
C GLY A 129 -11.27 -22.00 -23.72
N ARG A 130 -12.38 -21.45 -24.21
CA ARG A 130 -13.69 -22.09 -24.04
C ARG A 130 -14.64 -21.70 -25.17
N ASP A 131 -14.47 -22.33 -26.33
CA ASP A 131 -15.54 -22.64 -27.27
C ASP A 131 -14.98 -23.64 -28.32
N HIS A 132 -15.85 -24.54 -28.82
CA HIS A 132 -15.70 -25.60 -29.85
C HIS A 132 -14.93 -26.91 -29.55
N ARG A 133 -15.52 -27.82 -28.74
CA ARG A 133 -15.44 -29.29 -29.03
C ARG A 133 -16.57 -30.09 -28.38
N THR A 134 -17.82 -29.77 -28.72
CA THR A 134 -18.87 -30.79 -28.75
C THR A 134 -18.91 -31.39 -30.15
N GLU A 135 -18.90 -32.73 -30.20
CA GLU A 135 -19.10 -33.62 -31.34
C GLU A 135 -17.91 -33.97 -32.24
N LYS A 136 -17.77 -35.29 -32.42
CA LYS A 136 -17.02 -36.04 -33.45
C LYS A 136 -15.51 -36.22 -33.26
N PHE A 137 -15.10 -37.00 -32.25
CA PHE A 137 -13.99 -37.97 -32.41
C PHE A 137 -14.25 -39.23 -31.58
N LYS A 138 -15.38 -39.89 -31.85
CA LYS A 138 -15.58 -41.31 -31.58
C LYS A 138 -15.38 -42.03 -32.91
N THR A 139 -14.14 -42.32 -33.26
CA THR A 139 -13.76 -43.38 -34.22
C THR A 139 -12.24 -43.52 -34.21
N MET A 140 -11.80 -44.76 -33.97
CA MET A 140 -10.46 -45.30 -34.20
C MET A 140 -9.35 -44.97 -33.19
N SER A 141 -9.54 -45.52 -31.98
CA SER A 141 -8.44 -46.11 -31.22
C SER A 141 -8.03 -47.43 -31.89
N SER A 142 -7.12 -47.39 -32.86
CA SER A 142 -6.46 -48.55 -33.43
C SER A 142 -5.15 -48.11 -34.08
N CYS A 143 -4.10 -48.92 -33.92
CA CYS A 143 -2.72 -48.74 -34.40
C CYS A 143 -1.76 -48.11 -33.39
N LEU A 144 -1.45 -48.91 -32.37
CA LEU A 144 -0.10 -49.00 -31.80
C LEU A 144 0.85 -49.60 -32.86
N GLU A 145 1.97 -48.94 -33.12
CA GLU A 145 3.22 -49.58 -33.55
C GLU A 145 4.39 -48.84 -32.86
N PRO A 146 5.41 -49.54 -32.33
CA PRO A 146 6.43 -48.96 -31.47
C PRO A 146 7.66 -48.49 -32.26
N VAL A 147 8.07 -47.24 -32.09
CA VAL A 147 9.38 -46.78 -32.59
C VAL A 147 10.46 -47.15 -31.58
N SER A 148 11.19 -48.23 -31.86
CA SER A 148 12.44 -48.60 -31.22
C SER A 148 13.58 -47.68 -31.66
N GLY A 149 14.33 -47.10 -30.72
CA GLY A 149 15.57 -46.37 -30.99
C GLY A 149 16.31 -46.00 -29.69
N PRO A 150 17.66 -45.89 -29.69
CA PRO A 150 18.49 -46.72 -28.82
C PRO A 150 18.86 -46.15 -27.43
N LYS A 151 19.33 -47.08 -26.60
CA LYS A 151 19.67 -46.99 -25.18
C LYS A 151 20.86 -46.06 -24.87
N GLN A 152 20.81 -45.58 -23.63
CA GLN A 152 21.65 -44.61 -22.92
C GLN A 152 23.17 -44.73 -23.06
N ALA A 153 23.85 -43.57 -22.98
CA ALA A 153 25.20 -43.46 -22.43
C ALA A 153 25.18 -42.57 -21.18
N LYS A 154 25.55 -43.14 -20.04
CA LYS A 154 25.75 -42.45 -18.77
C LYS A 154 27.14 -41.80 -18.78
N SER A 155 27.23 -40.48 -18.60
CA SER A 155 28.49 -39.83 -18.23
C SER A 155 28.48 -39.46 -16.75
N LYS A 156 29.48 -40.00 -16.05
CA LYS A 156 29.73 -39.90 -14.62
C LYS A 156 29.99 -38.45 -14.17
N ALA A 157 29.55 -38.16 -12.96
CA ALA A 157 29.99 -37.02 -12.16
C ALA A 157 31.50 -37.07 -11.91
N SER A 158 32.18 -35.94 -12.11
CA SER A 158 33.52 -35.68 -11.58
C SER A 158 33.39 -34.57 -10.54
N LYS A 159 33.70 -34.93 -9.29
CA LYS A 159 34.02 -34.01 -8.20
C LYS A 159 35.40 -33.42 -8.50
N ILE A 160 35.52 -32.10 -8.42
CA ILE A 160 36.81 -31.43 -8.28
C ILE A 160 36.85 -30.82 -6.87
N SER A 161 37.75 -31.39 -6.06
CA SER A 161 38.30 -30.91 -4.79
C SER A 161 38.87 -29.49 -4.94
N LYS A 162 38.60 -28.57 -4.01
CA LYS A 162 39.46 -28.18 -2.88
C LYS A 162 40.92 -27.83 -3.25
N ASP A 163 41.35 -26.71 -2.66
CA ASP A 163 42.71 -26.22 -2.40
C ASP A 163 43.29 -25.20 -3.40
N VAL A 164 43.16 -23.91 -3.08
CA VAL A 164 44.24 -22.92 -2.80
C VAL A 164 43.67 -21.84 -1.88
#